data_AF-A0A2D3UP43-F1
#
_entry.id   AF-A0A2D3UP43-F1
#
_cell.length_a   1.000
_cell.length_b   1.000
_cell.length_c   1.000
_cell.angle_alpha   90.00
_cell.angle_beta   90.00
_cell.angle_gamma   90.00
#
_symmetry.space_group_name_H-M   'P 1'
#
loop_
_entity.id
_entity.type
_entity.pdbx_description
1 polymer ?
#
loop_
_entity_poly.entity_id
_entity_poly.type
_entity_poly.pdbx_seq_one_letter_code
_entity_poly.pdbx_strand_id
1 'polypeptide(L)'
;MPSYKWYFPDDIADDLQGIDLPPAVKAEVFACAWEYARSVIPQYTNWNRYVAFMRIIIIGTVAEFRGALFDMTAEGPVLGYDLDQVLDDLFKGTPGAADMSREYKTFLTVTSDKTSERRHDELFWRYRRAVASSPRNWFRLRDCDALCRFTIAAALACNDMDDVWFTDEEFDVLAEIGDTMYDAIAFYKHRAEGETNNTFAYVPPDLRVDAYRTARELLWAFDVAYALKPGMQIVTNFVRAFGGPIHMMMRRYRFCEEGLMIGKAEDESVILAAKNNQKLWHRLDRDEVKFYEGQQRFERIMEMEDKLLFRGFADILRDAARVDSPAEPASSPAEENGFGGSLSNEAASQEWRTWALGLQARVAHAFPEVKLDPVLPAA
;
A
#
# COMPACT_ATOMS: atom_id res chain seq x y z
N MET A 1 12.26 26.14 14.50
CA MET A 1 11.15 25.32 13.99
C MET A 1 9.97 25.45 14.94
N PRO A 2 8.71 25.43 14.48
CA PRO A 2 7.56 25.40 15.39
C PRO A 2 7.66 24.17 16.30
N SER A 3 7.37 24.29 17.60
CA SER A 3 7.25 23.12 18.46
C SER A 3 5.93 22.41 18.14
N TYR A 4 5.98 21.30 17.42
CA TYR A 4 4.79 20.51 17.15
C TYR A 4 4.29 19.87 18.45
N LYS A 5 2.98 20.00 18.69
CA LYS A 5 2.28 19.16 19.66
C LYS A 5 1.91 17.86 18.97
N TRP A 6 2.27 16.74 19.60
CA TRP A 6 1.96 15.39 19.16
C TRP A 6 0.76 14.87 19.94
N TYR A 7 -0.16 14.20 19.24
CA TYR A 7 -1.36 13.63 19.82
C TYR A 7 -1.38 12.14 19.48
N PHE A 8 -1.33 11.32 20.51
CA PHE A 8 -1.47 9.86 20.44
C PHE A 8 -1.88 9.36 21.84
N PRO A 9 -2.54 8.20 21.95
CA PRO A 9 -2.95 7.65 23.24
C PRO A 9 -1.76 7.14 24.06
N ASP A 10 -1.92 7.11 25.38
CA ASP A 10 -0.89 6.63 26.31
C ASP A 10 -0.54 5.15 26.08
N ASP A 11 -1.47 4.36 25.54
CA ASP A 11 -1.31 2.92 25.24
C ASP A 11 -0.14 2.58 24.28
N ILE A 12 0.35 3.56 23.51
CA ILE A 12 1.47 3.41 22.58
C ILE A 12 2.65 4.35 22.88
N ALA A 13 2.60 5.12 23.97
CA ALA A 13 3.60 6.16 24.24
C ALA A 13 5.01 5.60 24.51
N ASP A 14 5.07 4.36 24.99
CA ASP A 14 6.30 3.69 25.42
C ASP A 14 6.75 2.55 24.50
N ASP A 15 6.01 2.33 23.42
CA ASP A 15 6.17 1.17 22.54
C ASP A 15 7.53 1.08 21.83
N LEU A 16 8.20 2.22 21.61
CA LEU A 16 9.54 2.30 20.99
C LEU A 16 10.63 2.58 22.03
N GLN A 17 10.39 2.32 23.32
CA GLN A 17 11.44 2.39 24.33
C GLN A 17 12.59 1.42 23.98
N GLY A 18 13.83 1.86 24.19
CA GLY A 18 15.02 1.06 23.87
C GLY A 18 15.42 1.02 22.39
N ILE A 19 14.55 1.44 21.45
CA ILE A 19 14.92 1.55 20.04
C ILE A 19 15.76 2.80 19.80
N ASP A 20 16.84 2.68 19.03
CA ASP A 20 17.76 3.77 18.70
C ASP A 20 17.16 4.72 17.65
N LEU A 21 16.19 5.52 18.09
CA LEU A 21 15.56 6.60 17.33
C LEU A 21 15.50 7.87 18.17
N PRO A 22 15.69 9.07 17.58
CA PRO A 22 15.52 10.31 18.31
C PRO A 22 14.11 10.44 18.92
N PRO A 23 13.93 11.00 20.12
CA PRO A 23 12.62 11.14 20.76
C PRO A 23 11.57 11.87 19.89
N ALA A 24 12.00 12.89 19.14
CA ALA A 24 11.13 13.61 18.22
C ALA A 24 10.61 12.72 17.08
N VAL A 25 11.44 11.80 16.57
CA VAL A 25 11.05 10.84 15.53
C VAL A 25 10.08 9.82 16.09
N LYS A 26 10.30 9.31 17.31
CA LYS A 26 9.35 8.40 17.98
C LYS A 26 7.97 9.04 18.14
N ALA A 27 7.93 10.29 18.62
CA ALA A 27 6.68 11.02 18.78
C ALA A 27 5.96 11.27 17.44
N GLU A 28 6.70 11.54 16.37
CA GLU A 28 6.14 11.66 15.01
C GLU A 28 5.58 10.31 14.50
N VAL A 29 6.27 9.19 14.77
CA VAL A 29 5.78 7.84 14.42
C VAL A 29 4.49 7.52 15.16
N PHE A 30 4.42 7.76 16.47
CA PHE A 30 3.19 7.53 17.26
C PHE A 30 2.03 8.41 16.78
N ALA A 31 2.30 9.69 16.53
CA ALA A 31 1.28 10.60 15.99
C ALA A 31 0.82 10.17 14.59
N CYS A 32 1.74 9.74 13.72
CA CYS A 32 1.41 9.24 12.39
C CYS A 32 0.53 7.99 12.47
N ALA A 33 0.83 7.06 13.39
CA ALA A 33 0.02 5.86 13.61
C ALA A 33 -1.40 6.20 14.08
N TRP A 34 -1.53 7.10 15.05
CA TRP A 34 -2.83 7.59 15.52
C TRP A 34 -3.60 8.32 14.42
N GLU A 35 -2.94 9.22 13.68
CA GLU A 35 -3.55 9.97 12.57
C GLU A 35 -4.02 9.06 11.44
N TYR A 36 -3.23 8.04 11.09
CA TYR A 36 -3.62 7.06 10.09
C TYR A 36 -4.84 6.27 10.58
N ALA A 37 -4.75 5.67 11.77
CA ALA A 37 -5.81 4.83 12.32
C ALA A 37 -7.16 5.55 12.40
N ARG A 38 -7.20 6.78 12.93
CA ARG A 38 -8.44 7.57 13.03
C ARG A 38 -9.00 8.01 11.68
N SER A 39 -8.15 8.07 10.64
CA SER A 39 -8.57 8.43 9.29
C SER A 39 -9.16 7.24 8.55
N VAL A 40 -8.52 6.07 8.62
CA VAL A 40 -8.93 4.87 7.87
C VAL A 40 -9.97 4.03 8.60
N ILE A 41 -9.99 4.08 9.94
CA ILE A 41 -10.94 3.36 10.80
C ILE A 41 -11.50 4.39 11.79
N PRO A 42 -12.43 5.27 11.34
CA PRO A 42 -12.94 6.37 12.16
C PRO A 42 -13.89 5.92 13.27
N GLN A 43 -14.34 4.65 13.24
CA GLN A 43 -15.22 4.03 14.22
C GLN A 43 -14.63 2.68 14.61
N TYR A 44 -14.71 2.34 15.89
CA TYR A 44 -14.27 1.06 16.46
C TYR A 44 -15.13 0.73 17.69
N THR A 45 -15.34 -0.56 17.94
CA THR A 45 -15.99 -1.09 19.15
C THR A 45 -14.99 -1.79 20.06
N ASN A 46 -13.83 -2.18 19.53
CA ASN A 46 -12.79 -2.92 20.22
C ASN A 46 -11.49 -2.12 20.31
N TRP A 47 -11.28 -1.44 21.44
CA TRP A 47 -10.10 -0.61 21.66
C TRP A 47 -8.79 -1.41 21.61
N ASN A 48 -8.77 -2.64 22.12
CA ASN A 48 -7.54 -3.44 22.15
C ASN A 48 -7.09 -3.80 20.72
N ARG A 49 -8.01 -4.24 19.86
CA ARG A 49 -7.73 -4.45 18.43
C ARG A 49 -7.31 -3.15 17.75
N TYR A 50 -7.93 -2.04 18.11
CA TYR A 50 -7.56 -0.72 17.58
C TYR A 50 -6.13 -0.30 17.98
N VAL A 51 -5.72 -0.57 19.22
CA VAL A 51 -4.33 -0.38 19.69
C VAL A 51 -3.36 -1.31 18.95
N ALA A 52 -3.72 -2.58 18.76
CA ALA A 52 -2.92 -3.49 17.95
C ALA A 52 -2.76 -2.97 16.51
N PHE A 53 -3.82 -2.42 15.91
CA PHE A 53 -3.72 -1.77 14.60
C PHE A 53 -2.81 -0.54 14.61
N MET A 54 -2.84 0.29 15.66
CA MET A 54 -1.86 1.39 15.79
C MET A 54 -0.42 0.88 15.83
N ARG A 55 -0.16 -0.25 16.51
CA ARG A 55 1.17 -0.91 16.54
C ARG A 55 1.59 -1.40 15.16
N ILE A 56 0.67 -1.99 14.39
CA ILE A 56 0.89 -2.31 12.98
C ILE A 56 1.31 -1.05 12.20
N ILE A 57 0.66 0.09 12.39
CA ILE A 57 1.07 1.31 11.68
C ILE A 57 2.41 1.86 12.18
N ILE A 58 2.73 1.76 13.47
CA ILE A 58 4.04 2.13 14.02
C ILE A 58 5.15 1.31 13.34
N ILE A 59 5.02 -0.02 13.36
CA ILE A 59 5.99 -0.95 12.79
C ILE A 59 6.15 -0.66 11.28
N GLY A 60 5.04 -0.52 10.56
CA GLY A 60 5.06 -0.25 9.12
C GLY A 60 5.67 1.11 8.78
N THR A 61 5.36 2.15 9.55
CA THR A 61 5.92 3.49 9.35
C THR A 61 7.44 3.46 9.51
N VAL A 62 7.97 2.78 10.53
CA VAL A 62 9.43 2.65 10.69
C VAL A 62 10.05 1.83 9.56
N ALA A 63 9.39 0.76 9.09
CA ALA A 63 9.84 0.00 7.92
C ALA A 63 9.96 0.88 6.67
N GLU A 64 9.06 1.85 6.49
CA GLU A 64 9.06 2.75 5.33
C GLU A 64 10.20 3.80 5.29
N PHE A 65 10.96 4.01 6.37
CA PHE A 65 12.11 4.95 6.36
C PHE A 65 13.39 4.41 7.01
N ARG A 66 13.33 3.26 7.69
CA ARG A 66 14.45 2.58 8.37
C ARG A 66 14.38 1.05 8.17
N GLY A 67 14.21 0.60 6.94
CA GLY A 67 14.11 -0.84 6.62
C GLY A 67 15.29 -1.69 7.09
N ALA A 68 16.48 -1.09 7.25
CA ALA A 68 17.65 -1.79 7.78
C ALA A 68 17.46 -2.33 9.21
N LEU A 69 16.47 -1.83 9.97
CA LEU A 69 16.12 -2.34 11.30
C LEU A 69 15.28 -3.62 11.27
N PHE A 70 14.89 -4.08 10.08
CA PHE A 70 14.02 -5.23 9.89
C PHE A 70 14.80 -6.35 9.22
N ASP A 71 14.69 -7.55 9.75
CA ASP A 71 15.03 -8.79 9.06
C ASP A 71 13.93 -9.81 9.33
N MET A 72 13.00 -9.94 8.39
CA MET A 72 11.87 -10.86 8.50
C MET A 72 12.28 -12.34 8.42
N THR A 73 13.55 -12.63 8.11
CA THR A 73 14.09 -13.99 8.11
C THR A 73 14.74 -14.37 9.44
N ALA A 74 14.97 -13.40 10.32
CA ALA A 74 15.52 -13.62 11.64
C ALA A 74 14.42 -13.97 12.65
N GLU A 75 14.78 -14.77 13.65
CA GLU A 75 13.92 -15.00 14.81
C GLU A 75 14.06 -13.85 15.81
N GLY A 76 12.96 -13.48 16.46
CA GLY A 76 12.96 -12.50 17.55
C GLY A 76 12.06 -11.30 17.29
N PRO A 77 12.06 -10.34 18.23
CA PRO A 77 11.17 -9.20 18.17
C PRO A 77 11.55 -8.21 17.05
N VAL A 78 10.54 -7.68 16.38
CA VAL A 78 10.68 -6.61 15.38
C VAL A 78 10.45 -5.27 16.07
N LEU A 79 11.47 -4.42 16.16
CA LEU A 79 11.40 -3.14 16.89
C LEU A 79 10.94 -3.27 18.35
N GLY A 80 11.27 -4.39 19.01
CA GLY A 80 10.83 -4.66 20.38
C GLY A 80 9.44 -5.29 20.50
N TYR A 81 8.72 -5.44 19.39
CA TYR A 81 7.43 -6.13 19.36
C TYR A 81 7.59 -7.62 19.05
N ASP A 82 6.82 -8.46 19.75
CA ASP A 82 6.46 -9.77 19.23
C ASP A 82 5.40 -9.57 18.13
N LEU A 83 5.84 -9.63 16.87
CA LEU A 83 4.99 -9.34 15.72
C LEU A 83 3.81 -10.32 15.62
N ASP A 84 4.02 -11.60 15.95
CA ASP A 84 2.96 -12.60 15.91
C ASP A 84 1.91 -12.30 16.98
N GLN A 85 2.35 -11.89 18.18
CA GLN A 85 1.41 -11.46 19.22
C GLN A 85 0.63 -10.21 18.82
N VAL A 86 1.24 -9.21 18.19
CA VAL A 86 0.52 -8.00 17.72
C VAL A 86 -0.51 -8.35 16.64
N LEU A 87 -0.18 -9.26 15.73
CA LEU A 87 -1.10 -9.73 14.70
C LEU A 87 -2.25 -10.57 15.30
N ASP A 88 -1.94 -11.41 16.29
CA ASP A 88 -2.95 -12.14 17.06
C ASP A 88 -3.87 -11.20 17.85
N ASP A 89 -3.32 -10.17 18.50
CA ASP A 89 -4.12 -9.18 19.23
C ASP A 89 -5.12 -8.47 18.30
N LEU A 90 -4.79 -8.32 17.02
CA LEU A 90 -5.65 -7.72 16.01
C LEU A 90 -6.66 -8.73 15.41
N PHE A 91 -6.20 -9.92 14.99
CA PHE A 91 -6.99 -10.83 14.15
C PHE A 91 -7.37 -12.17 14.80
N LYS A 92 -6.90 -12.49 16.00
CA LYS A 92 -7.21 -13.79 16.59
C LYS A 92 -8.72 -13.96 16.75
N GLY A 93 -9.21 -15.07 16.21
CA GLY A 93 -10.63 -15.40 16.17
C GLY A 93 -11.41 -14.81 15.00
N THR A 94 -10.80 -13.97 14.16
CA THR A 94 -11.44 -13.46 12.94
C THR A 94 -11.26 -14.43 11.77
N PRO A 95 -12.14 -14.40 10.76
CA PRO A 95 -11.87 -15.03 9.48
C PRO A 95 -10.56 -14.49 8.87
N GLY A 96 -9.84 -15.35 8.15
CA GLY A 96 -8.63 -14.95 7.42
C GLY A 96 -7.44 -14.46 8.25
N ALA A 97 -7.42 -14.66 9.58
CA ALA A 97 -6.33 -14.20 10.45
C ALA A 97 -4.93 -14.63 9.97
N ALA A 98 -4.79 -15.89 9.54
CA ALA A 98 -3.53 -16.40 8.98
C ALA A 98 -3.15 -15.73 7.65
N ASP A 99 -4.14 -15.42 6.80
CA ASP A 99 -3.89 -14.73 5.53
C ASP A 99 -3.46 -13.28 5.78
N MET A 100 -4.11 -12.55 6.69
CA MET A 100 -3.73 -11.17 7.03
C MET A 100 -2.38 -11.08 7.76
N SER A 101 -2.03 -12.08 8.57
CA SER A 101 -0.71 -12.19 9.17
C SER A 101 0.38 -12.27 8.08
N ARG A 102 0.17 -13.11 7.06
CA ARG A 102 1.08 -13.20 5.91
C ARG A 102 1.07 -11.94 5.05
N GLU A 103 -0.08 -11.31 4.87
CA GLU A 103 -0.21 -10.06 4.12
C GLU A 103 0.74 -8.99 4.69
N TYR A 104 0.69 -8.80 6.01
CA TYR A 104 1.49 -7.80 6.68
C TYR A 104 2.98 -8.16 6.72
N LYS A 105 3.32 -9.44 6.93
CA LYS A 105 4.71 -9.90 6.86
C LYS A 105 5.30 -9.75 5.45
N THR A 106 4.48 -9.93 4.41
CA THR A 106 4.90 -9.67 3.03
C THR A 106 5.20 -8.20 2.83
N PHE A 107 4.28 -7.33 3.28
CA PHE A 107 4.47 -5.88 3.25
C PHE A 107 5.77 -5.47 3.95
N LEU A 108 6.05 -5.96 5.16
CA LEU A 108 7.29 -5.66 5.88
C LEU A 108 8.54 -6.17 5.14
N THR A 109 8.46 -7.38 4.57
CA THR A 109 9.57 -7.98 3.82
C THR A 109 9.95 -7.11 2.61
N VAL A 110 8.96 -6.69 1.82
CA VAL A 110 9.20 -5.85 0.63
C VAL A 110 9.59 -4.42 1.02
N THR A 111 8.85 -3.80 1.94
CA THR A 111 9.04 -2.40 2.34
C THR A 111 10.39 -2.18 3.01
N SER A 112 10.82 -3.11 3.86
CA SER A 112 12.13 -3.00 4.50
C SER A 112 13.30 -3.16 3.52
N ASP A 113 13.13 -3.95 2.45
CA ASP A 113 14.12 -4.03 1.39
C ASP A 113 14.13 -2.75 0.55
N LYS A 114 12.94 -2.23 0.18
CA LYS A 114 12.77 -0.94 -0.54
C LYS A 114 13.54 0.20 0.14
N THR A 115 13.57 0.22 1.47
CA THR A 115 14.06 1.35 2.27
C THR A 115 15.42 1.11 2.93
N SER A 116 16.12 0.06 2.49
CA SER A 116 17.47 -0.26 2.94
C SER A 116 18.42 -0.47 1.75
N GLU A 117 19.64 -0.90 2.03
CA GLU A 117 20.60 -1.28 0.98
C GLU A 117 20.19 -2.56 0.24
N ARG A 118 19.24 -3.34 0.77
CA ARG A 118 18.71 -4.56 0.14
C ARG A 118 17.82 -4.31 -1.08
N ARG A 119 17.50 -3.05 -1.40
CA ARG A 119 16.81 -2.67 -2.65
C ARG A 119 17.57 -3.09 -3.92
N HIS A 120 18.86 -3.44 -3.79
CA HIS A 120 19.69 -3.93 -4.88
C HIS A 120 19.71 -5.46 -4.98
N ASP A 121 19.07 -6.17 -4.04
CA ASP A 121 19.10 -7.63 -3.92
C ASP A 121 18.09 -8.31 -4.87
N GLU A 122 18.22 -9.64 -4.97
CA GLU A 122 17.43 -10.51 -5.86
C GLU A 122 15.91 -10.37 -5.63
N LEU A 123 15.45 -10.32 -4.37
CA LEU A 123 14.02 -10.19 -4.04
C LEU A 123 13.43 -8.92 -4.68
N PHE A 124 14.05 -7.77 -4.42
CA PHE A 124 13.54 -6.48 -4.88
C PHE A 124 13.71 -6.31 -6.40
N TRP A 125 14.75 -6.93 -6.99
CA TRP A 125 14.87 -7.02 -8.44
C TRP A 125 13.70 -7.79 -9.08
N ARG A 126 13.33 -8.96 -8.53
CA ARG A 126 12.16 -9.72 -9.00
C ARG A 126 10.86 -8.99 -8.77
N TYR A 127 10.69 -8.36 -7.60
CA TYR A 127 9.51 -7.57 -7.28
C TYR A 127 9.27 -6.46 -8.32
N ARG A 128 10.31 -5.69 -8.67
CA ARG A 128 10.20 -4.64 -9.70
C ARG A 128 9.77 -5.17 -11.06
N ARG A 129 10.29 -6.33 -11.47
CA ARG A 129 9.83 -6.99 -12.71
C ARG A 129 8.37 -7.43 -12.59
N ALA A 130 7.98 -7.95 -11.45
CA ALA A 130 6.63 -8.43 -11.23
C ALA A 130 5.58 -7.30 -11.29
N VAL A 131 5.91 -6.11 -10.77
CA VAL A 131 5.06 -4.92 -10.86
C VAL A 131 4.73 -4.59 -12.32
N ALA A 132 5.70 -4.67 -13.23
CA ALA A 132 5.48 -4.40 -14.66
C ALA A 132 4.92 -5.58 -15.48
N SER A 133 4.63 -6.74 -14.86
CA SER A 133 4.35 -7.99 -15.60
C SER A 133 2.94 -8.09 -16.17
N SER A 134 1.92 -7.70 -15.39
CA SER A 134 0.52 -7.66 -15.82
C SER A 134 -0.27 -6.75 -14.87
N PRO A 135 -1.41 -6.18 -15.31
CA PRO A 135 -2.26 -5.36 -14.44
C PRO A 135 -2.76 -6.13 -13.20
N ARG A 136 -3.08 -7.42 -13.36
CA ARG A 136 -3.53 -8.28 -12.24
C ARG A 136 -2.47 -8.41 -11.15
N ASN A 137 -1.23 -8.75 -11.55
CA ASN A 137 -0.12 -8.86 -10.61
C ASN A 137 0.20 -7.50 -9.99
N TRP A 138 0.16 -6.43 -10.79
CA TRP A 138 0.39 -5.07 -10.31
C TRP A 138 -0.58 -4.71 -9.19
N PHE A 139 -1.90 -4.86 -9.39
CA PHE A 139 -2.89 -4.52 -8.37
C PHE A 139 -2.74 -5.40 -7.14
N ARG A 140 -2.43 -6.70 -7.28
CA ARG A 140 -2.22 -7.56 -6.12
C ARG A 140 -0.99 -7.16 -5.30
N LEU A 141 0.10 -6.77 -5.96
CA LEU A 141 1.31 -6.29 -5.30
C LEU A 141 1.11 -4.90 -4.70
N ARG A 142 0.36 -4.02 -5.37
CA ARG A 142 0.01 -2.69 -4.88
C ARG A 142 -0.88 -2.76 -3.65
N ASP A 143 -1.87 -3.63 -3.64
CA ASP A 143 -2.75 -3.88 -2.50
C ASP A 143 -1.95 -4.24 -1.24
N CYS A 144 -0.97 -5.15 -1.38
CA CYS A 144 -0.08 -5.51 -0.28
C CYS A 144 0.81 -4.33 0.16
N ASP A 145 1.42 -3.62 -0.79
CA ASP A 145 2.28 -2.45 -0.53
C ASP A 145 1.51 -1.29 0.12
N ALA A 146 0.25 -1.10 -0.25
CA ALA A 146 -0.65 -0.09 0.29
C ALA A 146 -1.42 -0.56 1.54
N LEU A 147 -1.32 -1.85 1.88
CA LEU A 147 -2.09 -2.51 2.94
C LEU A 147 -3.60 -2.34 2.80
N CYS A 148 -4.13 -2.36 1.57
CA CYS A 148 -5.54 -2.05 1.33
C CYS A 148 -6.47 -3.12 1.91
N ARG A 149 -6.36 -4.38 1.47
CA ARG A 149 -7.14 -5.51 2.01
C ARG A 149 -6.86 -5.75 3.49
N PHE A 150 -5.61 -5.54 3.91
CA PHE A 150 -5.21 -5.68 5.31
C PHE A 150 -5.96 -4.68 6.18
N THR A 151 -6.06 -3.43 5.73
CA THR A 151 -6.76 -2.37 6.48
C THR A 151 -8.27 -2.59 6.45
N ILE A 152 -8.85 -3.11 5.36
CA ILE A 152 -10.25 -3.55 5.33
C ILE A 152 -10.51 -4.59 6.42
N ALA A 153 -9.69 -5.64 6.47
CA ALA A 153 -9.83 -6.69 7.48
C ALA A 153 -9.64 -6.13 8.90
N ALA A 154 -8.65 -5.27 9.11
CA ALA A 154 -8.40 -4.63 10.40
C ALA A 154 -9.58 -3.74 10.84
N ALA A 155 -10.21 -3.02 9.91
CA ALA A 155 -11.38 -2.19 10.17
C ALA A 155 -12.57 -3.03 10.66
N LEU A 156 -12.82 -4.17 10.02
CA LEU A 156 -13.84 -5.12 10.45
C LEU A 156 -13.51 -5.70 11.83
N ALA A 157 -12.27 -6.13 12.05
CA ALA A 157 -11.82 -6.70 13.32
C ALA A 157 -11.94 -5.69 14.48
N CYS A 158 -11.55 -4.43 14.27
CA CYS A 158 -11.68 -3.35 15.26
C CYS A 158 -13.13 -2.99 15.60
N ASN A 159 -14.09 -3.44 14.80
CA ASN A 159 -15.53 -3.25 14.99
C ASN A 159 -16.27 -4.56 15.34
N ASP A 160 -15.53 -5.62 15.67
CA ASP A 160 -16.06 -6.96 16.00
C ASP A 160 -17.01 -7.52 14.92
N MET A 161 -16.79 -7.16 13.64
CA MET A 161 -17.56 -7.63 12.48
C MET A 161 -17.01 -8.97 11.96
N ASP A 162 -16.87 -9.93 12.87
CA ASP A 162 -16.21 -11.22 12.61
C ASP A 162 -17.05 -12.14 11.67
N ASP A 163 -18.29 -11.78 11.37
CA ASP A 163 -19.20 -12.47 10.43
C ASP A 163 -19.13 -11.94 9.00
N VAL A 164 -18.39 -10.85 8.77
CA VAL A 164 -18.19 -10.25 7.44
C VAL A 164 -16.78 -10.59 6.95
N TRP A 165 -16.71 -11.31 5.84
CA TRP A 165 -15.44 -11.60 5.18
C TRP A 165 -15.62 -11.68 3.66
N PHE A 166 -14.62 -11.18 2.93
CA PHE A 166 -14.63 -11.12 1.48
C PHE A 166 -13.87 -12.28 0.85
N THR A 167 -14.29 -12.65 -0.35
CA THR A 167 -13.53 -13.50 -1.26
C THR A 167 -12.31 -12.76 -1.81
N ASP A 168 -11.36 -13.50 -2.37
CA ASP A 168 -10.16 -12.90 -2.98
C ASP A 168 -10.54 -11.93 -4.13
N GLU A 169 -11.57 -12.23 -4.93
CA GLU A 169 -12.03 -11.34 -6.01
C GLU A 169 -12.67 -10.05 -5.48
N GLU A 170 -13.47 -10.15 -4.40
CA GLU A 170 -14.05 -8.98 -3.75
C GLU A 170 -12.96 -8.08 -3.14
N PHE A 171 -11.94 -8.67 -2.50
CA PHE A 171 -10.77 -7.91 -2.04
C PHE A 171 -10.00 -7.27 -3.19
N ASP A 172 -9.75 -7.99 -4.28
CA ASP A 172 -9.02 -7.49 -5.45
C ASP A 172 -9.73 -6.24 -6.04
N VAL A 173 -11.06 -6.27 -6.16
CA VAL A 173 -11.84 -5.16 -6.71
C VAL A 173 -11.87 -3.95 -5.76
N LEU A 174 -12.06 -4.18 -4.45
CA LEU A 174 -12.05 -3.11 -3.46
C LEU A 174 -10.68 -2.41 -3.40
N ALA A 175 -9.61 -3.20 -3.44
CA ALA A 175 -8.25 -2.69 -3.49
C ALA A 175 -7.99 -1.90 -4.78
N GLU A 176 -8.39 -2.43 -5.94
CA GLU A 176 -8.25 -1.75 -7.22
C GLU A 176 -8.94 -0.38 -7.25
N ILE A 177 -10.15 -0.27 -6.70
CA ILE A 177 -10.86 1.01 -6.58
C ILE A 177 -10.09 1.97 -5.67
N GLY A 178 -9.71 1.51 -4.47
CA GLY A 178 -8.98 2.32 -3.50
C GLY A 178 -7.64 2.83 -4.04
N ASP A 179 -6.83 1.93 -4.59
CA ASP A 179 -5.49 2.23 -5.12
C ASP A 179 -5.57 3.16 -6.32
N THR A 180 -6.52 2.94 -7.25
CA THR A 180 -6.73 3.84 -8.39
C THR A 180 -7.05 5.26 -7.94
N MET A 181 -7.88 5.42 -6.91
CA MET A 181 -8.22 6.74 -6.38
C MET A 181 -7.06 7.38 -5.61
N TYR A 182 -6.39 6.61 -4.75
CA TYR A 182 -5.22 7.04 -3.99
C TYR A 182 -4.12 7.54 -4.95
N ASP A 183 -3.78 6.73 -5.96
CA ASP A 183 -2.69 7.03 -6.89
C ASP A 183 -3.00 8.21 -7.80
N ALA A 184 -4.28 8.55 -8.01
CA ALA A 184 -4.70 9.70 -8.80
C ALA A 184 -4.41 11.01 -8.05
N ILE A 185 -4.60 10.99 -6.72
CA ILE A 185 -4.35 12.12 -5.84
C ILE A 185 -2.86 12.27 -5.55
N ALA A 186 -2.17 11.15 -5.37
CA ALA A 186 -0.73 11.12 -5.18
C ALA A 186 0.08 11.30 -6.49
N PHE A 187 -0.58 11.44 -7.64
CA PHE A 187 0.03 11.38 -8.97
C PHE A 187 1.32 12.19 -9.13
N TYR A 188 1.28 13.51 -8.91
CA TYR A 188 2.46 14.38 -9.08
C TYR A 188 3.54 14.12 -8.03
N LYS A 189 3.13 13.74 -6.82
CA LYS A 189 4.09 13.37 -5.78
C LYS A 189 4.84 12.09 -6.18
N HIS A 190 4.10 11.04 -6.51
CA HIS A 190 4.65 9.74 -6.91
C HIS A 190 5.51 9.85 -8.17
N ARG A 191 5.09 10.68 -9.13
CA ARG A 191 5.88 10.99 -10.33
C ARG A 191 7.18 11.71 -9.97
N ALA A 192 7.14 12.75 -9.14
CA ALA A 192 8.35 13.44 -8.68
C ALA A 192 9.30 12.56 -7.84
N GLU A 193 8.75 11.58 -7.11
CA GLU A 193 9.51 10.58 -6.34
C GLU A 193 10.10 9.45 -7.20
N GLY A 194 9.69 9.35 -8.48
CA GLY A 194 10.05 8.23 -9.35
C GLY A 194 9.39 6.90 -8.94
N GLU A 195 8.23 6.95 -8.27
CA GLU A 195 7.52 5.77 -7.76
C GLU A 195 7.18 4.77 -8.87
N THR A 196 7.39 3.47 -8.62
CA THR A 196 6.97 2.39 -9.54
C THR A 196 5.60 1.84 -9.19
N ASN A 197 5.15 2.05 -7.95
CA ASN A 197 3.86 1.60 -7.44
C ASN A 197 2.84 2.75 -7.52
N ASN A 198 2.62 3.27 -8.73
CA ASN A 198 1.49 4.14 -9.03
C ASN A 198 0.75 3.61 -10.26
N THR A 199 -0.58 3.43 -10.19
CA THR A 199 -1.42 2.90 -11.29
C THR A 199 -1.16 3.63 -12.61
N PHE A 200 -0.97 4.95 -12.54
CA PHE A 200 -0.82 5.82 -13.71
C PHE A 200 0.60 5.91 -14.27
N ALA A 201 1.53 5.12 -13.73
CA ALA A 201 2.78 4.81 -14.42
C ALA A 201 2.55 3.80 -15.58
N TYR A 202 1.44 3.05 -15.55
CA TYR A 202 1.15 1.98 -16.51
C TYR A 202 -0.17 2.16 -17.26
N VAL A 203 -1.19 2.75 -16.64
CA VAL A 203 -2.45 3.09 -17.33
C VAL A 203 -2.18 4.15 -18.40
N PRO A 204 -2.68 3.97 -19.65
CA PRO A 204 -2.52 4.97 -20.70
C PRO A 204 -2.94 6.38 -20.27
N PRO A 205 -2.14 7.43 -20.57
CA PRO A 205 -2.39 8.78 -20.06
C PRO A 205 -3.76 9.36 -20.40
N ASP A 206 -4.33 8.99 -21.56
CA ASP A 206 -5.65 9.43 -22.01
C ASP A 206 -6.79 8.86 -21.16
N LEU A 207 -6.56 7.77 -20.43
CA LEU A 207 -7.56 7.12 -19.59
C LEU A 207 -7.51 7.55 -18.13
N ARG A 208 -6.48 8.29 -17.69
CA ARG A 208 -6.27 8.60 -16.27
C ARG A 208 -7.48 9.24 -15.60
N VAL A 209 -8.08 10.24 -16.24
CA VAL A 209 -9.25 10.96 -15.70
C VAL A 209 -10.47 10.04 -15.62
N ASP A 210 -10.63 9.18 -16.63
CA ASP A 210 -11.76 8.27 -16.74
C ASP A 210 -11.64 7.12 -15.74
N ALA A 211 -10.45 6.55 -15.56
CA ALA A 211 -10.17 5.54 -14.54
C ALA A 211 -10.48 6.05 -13.12
N TYR A 212 -10.03 7.26 -12.77
CA TYR A 212 -10.38 7.88 -11.49
C TYR A 212 -11.89 8.10 -11.34
N ARG A 213 -12.53 8.64 -12.38
CA ARG A 213 -13.97 8.90 -12.39
C ARG A 213 -14.77 7.60 -12.19
N THR A 214 -14.42 6.55 -12.92
CA THR A 214 -15.04 5.22 -12.81
C THR A 214 -14.86 4.65 -11.42
N ALA A 215 -13.65 4.63 -10.86
CA ALA A 215 -13.40 4.13 -9.50
C ALA A 215 -14.23 4.89 -8.45
N ARG A 216 -14.31 6.22 -8.56
CA ARG A 216 -15.11 7.06 -7.66
C ARG A 216 -16.62 6.78 -7.78
N GLU A 217 -17.14 6.66 -8.99
CA GLU A 217 -18.56 6.38 -9.23
C GLU A 217 -18.95 4.97 -8.75
N LEU A 218 -18.05 3.99 -8.90
CA LEU A 218 -18.20 2.66 -8.32
C LEU A 218 -18.26 2.72 -6.80
N LEU A 219 -17.39 3.49 -6.15
CA LEU A 219 -17.44 3.69 -4.70
C LEU A 219 -18.77 4.32 -4.26
N TRP A 220 -19.34 5.25 -5.04
CA TRP A 220 -20.69 5.77 -4.76
C TRP A 220 -21.77 4.71 -4.92
N ALA A 221 -21.66 3.82 -5.90
CA ALA A 221 -22.57 2.69 -6.06
C ALA A 221 -22.50 1.74 -4.85
N PHE A 222 -21.30 1.47 -4.33
CA PHE A 222 -21.10 0.75 -3.07
C PHE A 222 -21.77 1.45 -1.90
N ASP A 223 -21.60 2.78 -1.77
CA ASP A 223 -22.24 3.57 -0.70
C ASP A 223 -23.77 3.42 -0.73
N VAL A 224 -24.38 3.40 -1.92
CA VAL A 224 -25.83 3.18 -2.07
C VAL A 224 -26.21 1.74 -1.72
N ALA A 225 -25.49 0.75 -2.25
CA ALA A 225 -25.79 -0.67 -2.04
C ALA A 225 -25.65 -1.08 -0.57
N TYR A 226 -24.73 -0.43 0.15
CA TYR A 226 -24.34 -0.80 1.51
C TYR A 226 -24.83 0.18 2.58
N ALA A 227 -25.64 1.17 2.20
CA ALA A 227 -26.16 2.21 3.10
C ALA A 227 -26.84 1.67 4.37
N LEU A 228 -27.36 0.44 4.37
CA LEU A 228 -28.05 -0.19 5.51
C LEU A 228 -27.33 -1.44 6.05
N LYS A 229 -26.06 -1.67 5.68
CA LYS A 229 -25.26 -2.83 6.08
C LYS A 229 -24.04 -2.37 6.91
N PRO A 230 -24.09 -2.43 8.26
CA PRO A 230 -23.05 -1.85 9.12
C PRO A 230 -21.62 -2.30 8.81
N GLY A 231 -21.39 -3.61 8.66
CA GLY A 231 -20.07 -4.14 8.29
C GLY A 231 -19.55 -3.59 6.97
N MET A 232 -20.44 -3.41 5.99
CA MET A 232 -20.08 -2.86 4.69
C MET A 232 -19.86 -1.34 4.73
N GLN A 233 -20.54 -0.60 5.61
CA GLN A 233 -20.26 0.81 5.83
C GLN A 233 -18.85 1.04 6.39
N ILE A 234 -18.36 0.15 7.26
CA ILE A 234 -16.98 0.21 7.76
C ILE A 234 -15.99 0.13 6.59
N VAL A 235 -16.24 -0.79 5.65
CA VAL A 235 -15.41 -0.99 4.45
C VAL A 235 -15.47 0.22 3.53
N THR A 236 -16.66 0.73 3.20
CA THR A 236 -16.76 1.92 2.33
C THR A 236 -16.20 3.17 2.98
N ASN A 237 -16.29 3.32 4.30
CA ASN A 237 -15.65 4.40 5.03
C ASN A 237 -14.12 4.35 4.92
N PHE A 238 -13.52 3.15 5.02
CA PHE A 238 -12.09 2.98 4.76
C PHE A 238 -11.74 3.37 3.32
N VAL A 239 -12.38 2.76 2.31
CA VAL A 239 -12.04 3.00 0.90
C VAL A 239 -12.23 4.47 0.54
N ARG A 240 -13.25 5.14 1.10
CA ARG A 240 -13.45 6.58 0.93
C ARG A 240 -12.30 7.40 1.49
N ALA A 241 -11.85 7.11 2.71
CA ALA A 241 -10.75 7.85 3.33
C ALA A 241 -9.42 7.58 2.62
N PHE A 242 -9.14 6.31 2.32
CA PHE A 242 -7.96 5.86 1.62
C PHE A 242 -7.85 6.48 0.22
N GLY A 243 -8.94 6.44 -0.56
CA GLY A 243 -9.01 7.00 -1.90
C GLY A 243 -8.94 8.53 -2.00
N GLY A 244 -8.66 9.26 -0.91
CA GLY A 244 -8.31 10.68 -1.03
C GLY A 244 -8.19 11.51 0.24
N PRO A 245 -9.23 11.62 1.08
CA PRO A 245 -9.23 12.45 2.29
C PRO A 245 -8.04 12.20 3.22
N ILE A 246 -7.48 10.99 3.26
CA ILE A 246 -6.29 10.67 4.04
C ILE A 246 -5.10 11.60 3.73
N HIS A 247 -4.95 12.03 2.47
CA HIS A 247 -3.91 12.98 2.05
C HIS A 247 -4.09 14.38 2.61
N MET A 248 -5.32 14.76 2.97
CA MET A 248 -5.62 16.06 3.57
C MET A 248 -5.61 16.00 5.10
N MET A 249 -5.90 14.84 5.68
CA MET A 249 -6.14 14.69 7.12
C MET A 249 -4.89 14.32 7.94
N MET A 250 -3.84 13.84 7.29
CA MET A 250 -2.60 13.41 7.94
C MET A 250 -1.46 14.40 7.73
N ARG A 251 -0.65 14.59 8.77
CA ARG A 251 0.60 15.36 8.69
C ARG A 251 1.65 14.72 7.82
N ARG A 252 1.61 13.40 7.64
CA ARG A 252 2.55 12.70 6.75
C ARG A 252 2.53 13.25 5.32
N TYR A 253 1.38 13.72 4.85
CA TYR A 253 1.22 14.32 3.52
C TYR A 253 1.33 15.86 3.52
N ARG A 254 1.45 16.49 4.71
CA ARG A 254 1.62 17.94 5.00
C ARG A 254 0.74 18.91 4.22
N PHE A 255 -0.36 18.42 3.63
CA PHE A 255 -1.16 19.19 2.69
C PHE A 255 -1.82 20.43 3.32
N CYS A 256 -2.41 20.27 4.51
CA CYS A 256 -3.04 21.39 5.21
C CYS A 256 -2.01 22.42 5.68
N GLU A 257 -0.82 21.98 6.10
CA GLU A 257 0.27 22.88 6.46
C GLU A 257 0.93 23.56 5.25
N GLU A 258 0.83 22.98 4.05
CA GLU A 258 1.42 23.48 2.80
C GLU A 258 0.45 24.33 1.95
N GLY A 259 -0.52 24.96 2.61
CA GLY A 259 -1.43 25.93 1.98
C GLY A 259 -2.56 25.29 1.19
N LEU A 260 -2.98 24.09 1.55
CA LEU A 260 -4.09 23.37 0.91
C LEU A 260 -3.87 23.15 -0.60
N MET A 261 -2.63 22.89 -1.03
CA MET A 261 -2.31 22.50 -2.41
C MET A 261 -1.96 21.01 -2.56
N ILE A 262 -2.84 20.22 -3.19
CA ILE A 262 -2.71 18.76 -3.35
C ILE A 262 -1.99 18.66 -4.66
N GLY A 263 -0.76 18.16 -4.65
CA GLY A 263 0.02 18.07 -5.86
C GLY A 263 0.14 19.42 -6.54
N LYS A 264 0.82 20.39 -5.90
CA LYS A 264 1.41 21.52 -6.64
C LYS A 264 1.97 20.96 -7.94
N ALA A 265 1.60 21.55 -9.07
CA ALA A 265 2.17 21.16 -10.35
C ALA A 265 3.70 21.13 -10.19
N GLU A 266 4.32 20.04 -10.63
CA GLU A 266 5.75 19.82 -10.46
C GLU A 266 6.51 21.04 -11.01
N ASP A 267 7.26 21.70 -10.14
CA ASP A 267 8.29 22.65 -10.52
C ASP A 267 9.66 22.10 -10.08
N GLU A 268 10.74 22.70 -10.58
CA GLU A 268 12.09 22.24 -10.27
C GLU A 268 12.38 22.18 -8.76
N SER A 269 11.73 23.04 -7.96
CA SER A 269 11.91 23.07 -6.51
C SER A 269 11.24 21.88 -5.82
N VAL A 270 10.04 21.49 -6.27
CA VAL A 270 9.31 20.31 -5.77
C VAL A 270 10.06 19.04 -6.13
N ILE A 271 10.58 18.95 -7.35
CA ILE A 271 11.36 17.79 -7.81
C ILE A 271 12.67 17.67 -7.02
N LEU A 272 13.40 18.78 -6.83
CA LEU A 272 14.64 18.76 -6.06
C LEU A 272 14.40 18.39 -4.59
N ALA A 273 13.32 18.88 -3.99
CA ALA A 273 12.92 18.52 -2.62
C ALA A 273 12.54 17.03 -2.50
N ALA A 274 11.79 16.49 -3.46
CA ALA A 274 11.44 15.07 -3.52
C ALA A 274 12.70 14.18 -3.66
N LYS A 275 13.67 14.59 -4.47
CA LYS A 275 14.96 13.88 -4.63
C LYS A 275 15.84 13.92 -3.36
N ASN A 276 15.73 14.98 -2.56
CA ASN A 276 16.49 15.14 -1.32
C ASN A 276 15.83 14.47 -0.10
N ASN A 277 14.50 14.32 -0.11
CA ASN A 277 13.75 13.58 0.90
C ASN A 277 13.56 12.14 0.44
N GLN A 278 14.39 11.24 0.96
CA GLN A 278 14.48 9.82 0.59
C GLN A 278 13.11 9.09 0.51
N LYS A 279 12.49 9.10 -0.67
CA LYS A 279 11.55 8.06 -1.15
C LYS A 279 12.04 7.46 -2.48
N LEU A 280 13.25 6.90 -2.41
CA LEU A 280 13.58 5.51 -2.72
C LEU A 280 13.29 4.88 -4.11
N TRP A 281 13.28 5.64 -5.20
CA TRP A 281 13.33 5.00 -6.53
C TRP A 281 14.49 5.44 -7.42
N HIS A 282 15.22 6.50 -7.03
CA HIS A 282 16.18 7.16 -7.93
C HIS A 282 17.66 6.75 -7.73
N ARG A 283 18.00 5.63 -7.08
CA ARG A 283 19.41 5.21 -6.95
C ARG A 283 19.56 3.70 -7.07
N LEU A 284 19.94 3.26 -8.26
CA LEU A 284 20.06 1.85 -8.64
C LEU A 284 21.42 1.58 -9.28
N ASP A 285 22.51 1.83 -8.55
CA ASP A 285 23.80 1.26 -8.94
C ASP A 285 23.78 -0.24 -8.58
N ARG A 286 24.16 -1.09 -9.53
CA ARG A 286 24.37 -2.53 -9.29
C ARG A 286 25.73 -2.72 -8.63
N ASP A 287 25.75 -3.37 -7.47
CA ASP A 287 26.97 -3.85 -6.82
C ASP A 287 26.98 -5.39 -6.93
N GLU A 288 27.92 -5.93 -7.71
CA GLU A 288 28.00 -7.37 -8.01
C GLU A 288 28.29 -8.22 -6.76
N VAL A 289 28.95 -7.67 -5.74
CA VAL A 289 29.29 -8.42 -4.50
C VAL A 289 28.04 -8.62 -3.64
N LYS A 290 27.17 -7.61 -3.56
CA LYS A 290 25.90 -7.66 -2.79
C LYS A 290 24.87 -8.63 -3.39
N PHE A 291 24.99 -8.94 -4.69
CA PHE A 291 24.05 -9.80 -5.40
C PHE A 291 24.01 -11.25 -4.87
N TYR A 292 25.18 -11.83 -4.55
CA TYR A 292 25.25 -13.22 -4.08
C TYR A 292 24.66 -13.41 -2.67
N GLU A 293 24.92 -12.48 -1.75
CA GLU A 293 24.29 -12.47 -0.42
C GLU A 293 22.77 -12.28 -0.53
N GLY A 294 22.33 -11.41 -1.44
CA GLY A 294 20.92 -11.21 -1.76
C GLY A 294 20.22 -12.47 -2.29
N GLN A 295 20.92 -13.32 -3.05
CA GLN A 295 20.38 -14.58 -3.54
C GLN A 295 20.13 -15.60 -2.42
N GLN A 296 21.08 -15.78 -1.51
CA GLN A 296 20.90 -16.70 -0.37
C GLN A 296 19.75 -16.27 0.54
N ARG A 297 19.61 -14.96 0.78
CA ARG A 297 18.48 -14.43 1.54
C ARG A 297 17.16 -14.64 0.81
N PHE A 298 17.12 -14.43 -0.51
CA PHE A 298 15.94 -14.70 -1.32
C PHE A 298 15.49 -16.17 -1.20
N GLU A 299 16.43 -17.12 -1.31
CA GLU A 299 16.13 -18.55 -1.15
C GLU A 299 15.53 -18.85 0.23
N ARG A 300 16.10 -18.28 1.30
CA ARG A 300 15.54 -18.41 2.66
C ARG A 300 14.12 -17.83 2.79
N ILE A 301 13.84 -16.70 2.15
CA ILE A 301 12.48 -16.13 2.13
C ILE A 301 11.51 -17.07 1.42
N MET A 302 11.93 -17.67 0.30
CA MET A 302 11.11 -18.65 -0.42
C MET A 302 10.85 -19.92 0.40
N GLU A 303 11.83 -20.40 1.18
CA GLU A 303 11.64 -21.52 2.11
C GLU A 303 10.63 -21.20 3.22
N MET A 304 10.43 -19.91 3.52
CA MET A 304 9.49 -19.42 4.51
C MET A 304 8.18 -18.91 3.90
N GLU A 305 7.86 -19.25 2.65
CA GLU A 305 6.71 -18.67 1.92
C GLU A 305 5.39 -18.82 2.69
N ASP A 306 5.11 -19.98 3.25
CA ASP A 306 3.88 -20.26 4.02
C ASP A 306 3.76 -19.47 5.33
N LYS A 307 4.84 -18.82 5.78
CA LYS A 307 4.90 -18.03 7.01
C LYS A 307 5.01 -16.53 6.76
N LEU A 308 5.73 -16.13 5.71
CA LEU A 308 6.06 -14.72 5.44
C LEU A 308 5.26 -14.13 4.30
N LEU A 309 4.88 -14.94 3.30
CA LEU A 309 4.42 -14.46 2.01
C LEU A 309 2.93 -14.70 1.83
N PHE A 310 2.21 -13.73 1.30
CA PHE A 310 0.81 -13.94 0.94
C PHE A 310 0.71 -15.00 -0.18
N ARG A 311 -0.45 -15.66 -0.25
CA ARG A 311 -0.68 -16.76 -1.21
C ARG A 311 -0.43 -16.30 -2.66
N GLY A 312 0.47 -16.99 -3.36
CA GLY A 312 0.82 -16.71 -4.75
C GLY A 312 1.89 -15.64 -4.96
N PHE A 313 2.38 -14.96 -3.92
CA PHE A 313 3.47 -13.99 -4.06
C PHE A 313 4.74 -14.60 -4.64
N ALA A 314 5.14 -15.78 -4.14
CA ALA A 314 6.32 -16.47 -4.63
C ALA A 314 6.22 -16.84 -6.12
N ASP A 315 5.03 -17.27 -6.56
CA ASP A 315 4.78 -17.61 -7.97
C ASP A 315 4.82 -16.36 -8.86
N ILE A 316 4.24 -15.24 -8.40
CA ILE A 316 4.34 -13.94 -9.08
C ILE A 316 5.81 -13.56 -9.31
N LEU A 317 6.68 -13.72 -8.30
CA LEU A 317 8.10 -13.40 -8.42
C LEU A 317 8.87 -14.38 -9.33
N ARG A 318 8.54 -15.68 -9.27
CA ARG A 318 9.16 -16.72 -10.12
C ARG A 318 8.80 -16.49 -11.59
N ASP A 319 7.55 -16.14 -11.87
CA ASP A 319 7.06 -15.90 -13.23
C ASP A 319 7.64 -14.61 -13.84
N ALA A 320 7.76 -13.55 -13.04
CA ALA A 320 8.38 -12.29 -13.46
C ALA A 320 9.87 -12.43 -13.82
N ALA A 321 10.56 -13.43 -13.26
CA ALA A 321 11.98 -13.68 -13.49
C ALA A 321 12.26 -14.52 -14.75
N ARG A 322 11.24 -15.03 -15.45
CA ARG A 322 11.43 -15.82 -16.68
C ARG A 322 12.00 -14.96 -17.81
N VAL A 323 12.83 -15.56 -18.66
CA VAL A 323 13.55 -14.89 -19.76
C VAL A 323 12.58 -14.35 -20.82
N ASP A 324 11.43 -15.00 -21.01
CA ASP A 324 10.35 -14.64 -21.91
C ASP A 324 9.30 -13.72 -21.26
N SER A 325 9.54 -13.26 -20.03
CA SER A 325 8.63 -12.34 -19.35
C SER A 325 8.58 -11.00 -20.10
N PRO A 326 7.38 -10.44 -20.37
CA PRO A 326 7.24 -9.12 -21.00
C PRO A 326 7.73 -7.98 -20.11
N ALA A 327 8.04 -8.26 -18.83
CA ALA A 327 8.57 -7.33 -17.87
C ALA A 327 10.04 -7.01 -18.15
N GLU A 328 10.30 -5.87 -18.78
CA GLU A 328 11.62 -5.26 -18.67
C GLU A 328 11.71 -4.50 -17.33
N PRO A 329 12.81 -4.64 -16.57
CA PRO A 329 13.10 -3.68 -15.52
C PRO A 329 13.14 -2.30 -16.19
N ALA A 330 12.53 -1.29 -15.58
CA ALA A 330 12.51 0.08 -16.12
C ALA A 330 13.92 0.47 -16.61
N SER A 331 14.10 0.41 -17.92
CA SER A 331 15.39 0.43 -18.60
C SER A 331 15.67 1.84 -19.09
N SER A 332 15.47 2.83 -18.25
CA SER A 332 15.98 4.18 -18.49
C SER A 332 15.80 4.99 -17.21
N PRO A 333 16.65 5.99 -16.94
CA PRO A 333 16.11 7.17 -16.29
C PRO A 333 14.92 7.58 -17.16
N ALA A 334 13.68 7.30 -16.73
CA ALA A 334 12.56 8.08 -17.21
C ALA A 334 13.02 9.54 -17.10
N GLU A 335 12.74 10.35 -18.13
CA GLU A 335 12.99 11.80 -18.20
C GLU A 335 13.25 12.35 -16.79
N GLU A 336 14.31 13.14 -16.53
CA GLU A 336 14.77 13.54 -15.17
C GLU A 336 13.65 13.87 -14.13
N ASN A 337 12.40 14.09 -14.57
CA ASN A 337 11.14 14.32 -13.88
C ASN A 337 9.97 13.34 -14.27
N GLY A 338 10.10 12.02 -14.04
CA GLY A 338 9.07 11.01 -14.37
C GLY A 338 8.97 9.80 -13.42
N PHE A 339 7.92 8.98 -13.57
CA PHE A 339 7.75 7.72 -12.81
C PHE A 339 8.93 6.76 -13.06
N GLY A 340 9.26 5.94 -12.06
CA GLY A 340 10.31 4.92 -12.19
C GLY A 340 9.82 3.63 -12.85
N GLY A 341 8.52 3.49 -13.08
CA GLY A 341 7.91 2.37 -13.81
C GLY A 341 7.60 2.74 -15.26
N SER A 342 7.70 1.77 -16.17
CA SER A 342 7.36 1.94 -17.58
C SER A 342 6.90 0.62 -18.22
N LEU A 343 6.05 0.71 -19.26
CA LEU A 343 5.69 -0.43 -20.10
C LEU A 343 6.70 -0.61 -21.23
N SER A 344 7.07 -1.85 -21.52
CA SER A 344 8.11 -2.20 -22.50
C SER A 344 7.61 -2.23 -23.95
N ASN A 345 6.30 -2.36 -24.17
CA ASN A 345 5.73 -2.50 -25.52
C ASN A 345 4.24 -2.13 -25.60
N GLU A 346 3.75 -2.01 -26.84
CA GLU A 346 2.35 -1.66 -27.16
C GLU A 346 1.33 -2.72 -26.70
N ALA A 347 1.70 -4.01 -26.70
CA ALA A 347 0.80 -5.07 -26.26
C ALA A 347 0.50 -4.95 -24.76
N ALA A 348 1.51 -4.64 -23.95
CA ALA A 348 1.35 -4.35 -22.52
C ALA A 348 0.47 -3.10 -22.30
N SER A 349 0.68 -2.03 -23.09
CA SER A 349 -0.17 -0.83 -23.07
C SER A 349 -1.64 -1.16 -23.36
N GLN A 350 -1.88 -2.04 -24.35
CA GLN A 350 -3.24 -2.49 -24.70
C GLN A 350 -3.86 -3.40 -23.64
N GLU A 351 -3.06 -4.22 -22.94
CA GLU A 351 -3.52 -5.01 -21.79
C GLU A 351 -3.99 -4.10 -20.66
N TRP A 352 -3.18 -3.10 -20.29
CA TRP A 352 -3.54 -2.09 -19.28
C TRP A 352 -4.77 -1.28 -19.67
N ARG A 353 -4.90 -0.89 -20.95
CA ARG A 353 -6.12 -0.25 -21.48
C ARG A 353 -7.34 -1.12 -21.26
N THR A 354 -7.27 -2.38 -21.68
CA THR A 354 -8.37 -3.36 -21.54
C THR A 354 -8.73 -3.56 -20.08
N TRP A 355 -7.73 -3.68 -19.21
CA TRP A 355 -7.92 -3.86 -17.78
C TRP A 355 -8.64 -2.65 -17.15
N ALA A 356 -8.16 -1.43 -17.39
CA ALA A 356 -8.74 -0.21 -16.84
C ALA A 356 -10.21 -0.02 -17.28
N LEU A 357 -10.50 -0.26 -18.56
CA LEU A 357 -11.87 -0.18 -19.09
C LEU A 357 -12.80 -1.29 -18.54
N GLY A 358 -12.22 -2.42 -18.11
CA GLY A 358 -12.96 -3.57 -17.59
C GLY A 358 -13.37 -3.50 -16.11
N LEU A 359 -13.03 -2.43 -15.38
CA LEU A 359 -13.25 -2.35 -13.93
C LEU A 359 -14.72 -2.53 -13.55
N GLN A 360 -15.66 -1.89 -14.27
CA GLN A 360 -17.09 -2.04 -13.99
C GLN A 360 -17.57 -3.50 -14.14
N ALA A 361 -17.06 -4.22 -15.14
CA ALA A 361 -17.42 -5.63 -15.35
C ALA A 361 -16.87 -6.51 -14.21
N ARG A 362 -15.65 -6.24 -13.73
CA ARG A 362 -15.09 -6.93 -12.56
C ARG A 362 -15.91 -6.65 -11.29
N VAL A 363 -16.34 -5.40 -11.07
CA VAL A 363 -17.22 -5.07 -9.94
C VAL A 363 -18.56 -5.79 -10.03
N ALA A 364 -19.21 -5.77 -11.19
CA ALA A 364 -20.50 -6.45 -11.38
C ALA A 364 -20.41 -7.97 -11.16
N HIS A 365 -19.24 -8.56 -11.43
CA HIS A 365 -18.97 -9.96 -11.17
C HIS A 365 -18.79 -10.25 -9.67
N ALA A 366 -17.93 -9.50 -9.00
CA ALA A 366 -17.59 -9.71 -7.59
C ALA A 366 -18.74 -9.30 -6.64
N PHE A 367 -19.48 -8.25 -7.00
CA PHE A 367 -20.54 -7.66 -6.17
C PHE A 367 -21.84 -7.49 -6.97
N PRO A 368 -22.55 -8.57 -7.29
CA PRO A 368 -23.75 -8.53 -8.13
C PRO A 368 -24.90 -7.71 -7.55
N GLU A 369 -24.88 -7.42 -6.24
CA GLU A 369 -25.85 -6.55 -5.58
C GLU A 369 -25.61 -5.05 -5.80
N VAL A 370 -24.42 -4.66 -6.27
CA VAL A 370 -24.06 -3.26 -6.51
C VAL A 370 -24.58 -2.82 -7.87
N LYS A 371 -25.56 -1.94 -7.87
CA LYS A 371 -26.15 -1.40 -9.10
C LYS A 371 -25.26 -0.32 -9.69
N LEU A 372 -24.71 -0.57 -10.87
CA LEU A 372 -23.76 0.32 -11.54
C LEU A 372 -24.43 1.43 -12.36
N ASP A 373 -25.73 1.33 -12.61
CA ASP A 373 -26.50 2.32 -13.36
C ASP A 373 -26.99 3.44 -12.42
N PRO A 374 -26.50 4.68 -12.55
CA PRO A 374 -26.99 5.79 -11.76
C PRO A 374 -28.44 6.14 -12.17
N VAL A 375 -29.28 6.44 -11.18
CA VAL A 375 -30.61 7.02 -11.45
C VAL A 375 -30.39 8.46 -11.91
N LEU A 376 -30.47 8.70 -13.21
CA LEU A 376 -30.51 10.06 -13.74
C LEU A 376 -31.89 10.67 -13.48
N PRO A 377 -31.98 11.91 -12.98
CA PRO A 377 -33.27 12.59 -12.92
C PRO A 377 -33.88 12.63 -14.33
N ALA A 378 -35.19 12.36 -14.42
CA ALA A 378 -35.92 12.57 -15.66
C ALA A 378 -35.76 14.04 -16.08
N ALA A 379 -35.37 14.25 -17.34
CA ALA A 379 -35.13 15.56 -17.93
C ALA A 379 -36.39 16.44 -17.92
#